data_AF-A0A9D3XEE3-F1
#
_entry.id   AF-A0A9D3XEE3-F1
#
_cell.length_a   1.000
_cell.length_b   1.000
_cell.length_c   1.000
_cell.angle_alpha   90.00
_cell.angle_beta   90.00
_cell.angle_gamma   90.00
#
_symmetry.space_group_name_H-M   'P 1'
#
loop_
_entity.id
_entity.type
_entity.pdbx_description
1 polymer ?
#
loop_
_entity_poly.entity_id
_entity_poly.type
_entity_poly.pdbx_seq_one_letter_code
_entity_poly.pdbx_strand_id
1 'polypeptide(L)'
;MGTSLPAAAVGSGREPAPQAPAPGCWLEAPPGGCCLGRRRPPEFPPPSRKRGAGIATNPQPPEGQSLSAAAAAALAGRTCVCARLPAGPSAAVARSGGRPRREGCRMAETPGVPYRTTGSTLLHPLSQLLGIPLDQVNFVACQLFALLAAFWFRIYLSPSNVSSVVRHAFATLFGIYFAVFCFGWYSIHIFVLVMMSYGIMNIASIPNIHRYSFVVAMGYLTLCHISRIYIFNYGILTTDFSGPLMIITQKITTLAFQVHDGIGRQAEDLTAEQNRLAVKIRPSLLEYLSYLLNFMSVIAGPCSNYKDYIAFIEGRHVHMKLLEVNWKQKGYDRLPDPSPTGAVIYKLCITFVSLLLFLTLTKTYPVTYIVDSQFINNTSFLSRLGYLYIVMQASKPKYYFAWTLADAVNNAAGYGFSGVDDQGNFHWDLLSNLNIWNIETATSFKMYIENWNIQTAAWLKRVCYDRAPWYPTALTFILSALWHGVYPGYYFTFVTGILMTLASRAVRNNYRHYFLSSKPLKVIYDIVTWFVTQLAVCYTVAPFVMLAVEPTIKLYKSMYFHMHVLSLLLLLVLPIKPRDHTMRQLQNQVTHNSVKNKKEK
;
A
#
# COMPACT_ATOMS: atom_id res chain seq x y z
N MET A 1 2.81 55.59 36.67
CA MET A 1 3.86 54.81 37.36
C MET A 1 4.27 53.72 36.37
N GLY A 2 5.43 53.73 35.70
CA GLY A 2 6.80 53.97 36.19
C GLY A 2 7.23 52.76 37.04
N THR A 3 8.35 52.05 36.84
CA THR A 3 9.60 52.20 36.04
C THR A 3 10.24 50.79 35.89
N SER A 4 11.26 50.45 35.07
CA SER A 4 12.09 51.09 34.03
C SER A 4 12.78 50.00 33.15
N LEU A 5 13.51 50.39 32.11
CA LEU A 5 14.62 49.60 31.51
C LEU A 5 15.84 49.55 32.46
N PRO A 6 16.84 48.69 32.19
CA PRO A 6 18.05 49.25 31.57
C PRO A 6 18.60 48.43 30.40
N ALA A 7 19.40 49.09 29.57
CA ALA A 7 20.23 48.49 28.52
C ALA A 7 21.70 48.42 28.98
N ALA A 8 22.47 47.49 28.41
CA ALA A 8 23.94 47.52 28.39
C ALA A 8 24.43 46.94 27.06
N ALA A 9 25.58 47.42 26.57
CA ALA A 9 26.04 47.20 25.20
C ALA A 9 27.57 47.00 25.12
N VAL A 10 28.06 46.79 23.88
CA VAL A 10 29.49 46.72 23.47
C VAL A 10 30.19 45.39 23.82
N GLY A 11 30.96 44.74 22.92
CA GLY A 11 31.19 45.07 21.51
C GLY A 11 32.01 44.05 20.71
N SER A 12 32.05 44.29 19.39
CA SER A 12 33.18 44.21 18.45
C SER A 12 34.08 42.96 18.37
N GLY A 13 34.04 42.28 17.21
CA GLY A 13 35.10 41.40 16.68
C GLY A 13 34.84 41.06 15.20
N ARG A 14 35.78 41.40 14.30
CA ARG A 14 35.69 41.16 12.85
C ARG A 14 36.52 39.93 12.42
N GLU A 15 35.95 39.16 11.48
CA GLU A 15 36.64 38.45 10.37
C GLU A 15 37.71 37.37 10.66
N PRO A 16 38.12 36.54 9.66
CA PRO A 16 37.54 36.30 8.31
C PRO A 16 37.17 34.82 8.03
N ALA A 17 36.57 34.58 6.85
CA ALA A 17 36.37 33.26 6.27
C ALA A 17 37.58 32.79 5.41
N PRO A 18 37.74 31.48 5.14
CA PRO A 18 38.54 31.00 4.02
C PRO A 18 37.70 30.87 2.73
N GLN A 19 38.27 31.31 1.61
CA GLN A 19 37.66 31.24 0.28
C GLN A 19 37.90 29.88 -0.43
N ALA A 20 37.11 29.71 -1.49
CA ALA A 20 37.08 28.68 -2.53
C ALA A 20 38.43 28.08 -3.03
N PRO A 21 38.38 27.01 -3.86
CA PRO A 21 38.22 27.29 -5.29
C PRO A 21 37.28 26.35 -6.07
N ALA A 22 36.44 26.97 -6.91
CA ALA A 22 36.18 26.52 -8.27
C ALA A 22 36.33 27.77 -9.16
N PRO A 23 36.94 27.67 -10.35
CA PRO A 23 36.08 27.66 -11.54
C PRO A 23 36.63 26.85 -12.73
N GLY A 24 35.73 26.52 -13.66
CA GLY A 24 36.04 25.97 -14.98
C GLY A 24 34.85 26.15 -15.93
N CYS A 25 34.84 27.26 -16.67
CA CYS A 25 33.82 27.56 -17.71
C CYS A 25 33.97 26.70 -18.96
N TRP A 26 32.98 26.76 -19.87
CA TRP A 26 33.02 26.93 -21.34
C TRP A 26 31.61 26.53 -21.86
N LEU A 27 30.68 27.48 -22.13
CA LEU A 27 30.43 28.24 -23.38
C LEU A 27 29.55 27.51 -24.43
N GLU A 28 29.01 28.26 -25.40
CA GLU A 28 27.96 27.85 -26.37
C GLU A 28 28.53 27.64 -27.81
N ALA A 29 27.81 27.29 -28.89
CA ALA A 29 26.37 27.35 -29.22
C ALA A 29 25.95 26.33 -30.33
N PRO A 30 24.66 26.25 -30.77
CA PRO A 30 24.17 25.32 -31.81
C PRO A 30 24.26 25.96 -33.23
N PRO A 31 23.65 25.46 -34.36
CA PRO A 31 22.72 24.32 -34.57
C PRO A 31 22.91 23.45 -35.86
N GLY A 32 22.00 22.46 -36.06
CA GLY A 32 21.81 21.66 -37.31
C GLY A 32 22.16 20.16 -37.15
N GLY A 33 21.60 19.17 -37.88
CA GLY A 33 20.51 19.11 -38.86
C GLY A 33 20.47 17.73 -39.57
N CYS A 34 19.28 17.21 -39.93
CA CYS A 34 19.00 16.08 -40.84
C CYS A 34 19.41 14.60 -40.51
N CYS A 35 18.36 13.78 -40.35
CA CYS A 35 18.08 12.45 -40.95
C CYS A 35 19.19 11.53 -41.54
N LEU A 36 19.26 10.26 -41.08
CA LEU A 36 18.99 9.02 -41.87
C LEU A 36 19.60 7.74 -41.23
N GLY A 37 18.99 6.57 -41.53
CA GLY A 37 19.75 5.33 -41.79
C GLY A 37 19.94 4.30 -40.68
N ARG A 38 19.10 3.24 -40.67
CA ARG A 38 19.47 1.93 -40.07
C ARG A 38 20.60 1.29 -40.88
N ARG A 39 21.56 0.61 -40.21
CA ARG A 39 22.24 -0.61 -40.72
C ARG A 39 22.95 -1.37 -39.59
N ARG A 40 22.98 -2.72 -39.69
CA ARG A 40 23.81 -3.61 -38.85
C ARG A 40 25.19 -3.82 -39.50
N PRO A 41 26.22 -4.20 -38.72
CA PRO A 41 27.35 -5.03 -39.16
C PRO A 41 27.31 -6.44 -38.48
N PRO A 42 28.20 -7.40 -38.86
CA PRO A 42 27.76 -8.78 -39.12
C PRO A 42 28.42 -9.89 -38.28
N GLU A 43 27.91 -11.13 -38.44
CA GLU A 43 28.53 -12.38 -37.97
C GLU A 43 29.61 -12.89 -38.94
N PHE A 44 30.61 -13.63 -38.42
CA PHE A 44 31.56 -14.42 -39.22
C PHE A 44 31.78 -15.83 -38.58
N PRO A 45 32.09 -16.88 -39.37
CA PRO A 45 32.09 -18.28 -38.94
C PRO A 45 33.49 -18.83 -38.55
N PRO A 46 33.58 -20.03 -37.92
CA PRO A 46 34.84 -20.63 -37.46
C PRO A 46 35.40 -21.76 -38.37
N PRO A 47 36.73 -22.05 -38.32
CA PRO A 47 37.28 -23.31 -38.87
C PRO A 47 38.20 -24.15 -37.94
N SER A 48 37.79 -25.41 -37.74
CA SER A 48 38.59 -26.66 -37.70
C SER A 48 40.01 -26.79 -37.07
N ARG A 49 40.08 -27.46 -35.91
CA ARG A 49 40.62 -28.84 -35.68
C ARG A 49 42.01 -29.27 -36.24
N LYS A 50 42.94 -29.65 -35.33
CA LYS A 50 43.97 -30.73 -35.40
C LYS A 50 44.67 -30.81 -34.03
N ARG A 51 45.27 -31.90 -33.51
CA ARG A 51 45.03 -33.36 -33.42
C ARG A 51 46.24 -33.94 -32.65
N GLY A 52 46.03 -34.85 -31.69
CA GLY A 52 47.05 -35.76 -31.09
C GLY A 52 47.75 -35.25 -29.82
N ALA A 53 48.27 -36.12 -28.92
CA ALA A 53 48.11 -37.58 -28.74
C ALA A 53 48.74 -38.01 -27.37
N GLY A 54 48.40 -39.20 -26.84
CA GLY A 54 49.07 -39.83 -25.66
C GLY A 54 48.26 -39.76 -24.34
N ILE A 55 47.49 -40.79 -23.92
CA ILE A 55 47.88 -42.09 -23.31
C ILE A 55 48.30 -41.91 -21.83
N ALA A 56 47.37 -42.02 -20.86
CA ALA A 56 47.04 -43.22 -20.03
C ALA A 56 47.84 -43.23 -18.69
N THR A 57 47.42 -43.80 -17.56
CA THR A 57 46.46 -44.89 -17.24
C THR A 57 45.65 -44.64 -15.96
N ASN A 58 44.50 -45.29 -15.82
CA ASN A 58 43.72 -45.44 -14.56
C ASN A 58 44.13 -46.75 -13.84
N PRO A 59 43.87 -46.96 -12.53
CA PRO A 59 42.64 -47.68 -12.17
C PRO A 59 41.94 -47.24 -10.86
N GLN A 60 40.68 -47.70 -10.74
CA GLN A 60 39.71 -47.55 -9.64
C GLN A 60 39.56 -48.87 -8.82
N PRO A 61 38.62 -49.01 -7.84
CA PRO A 61 38.27 -48.19 -6.66
C PRO A 61 38.35 -49.11 -5.38
N PRO A 62 37.53 -49.08 -4.27
CA PRO A 62 36.06 -48.89 -4.17
C PRO A 62 35.51 -47.96 -3.02
N GLU A 63 34.26 -47.53 -3.22
CA GLU A 63 33.12 -47.42 -2.27
C GLU A 63 33.09 -46.44 -1.07
N GLY A 64 31.98 -45.68 -0.99
CA GLY A 64 31.61 -44.79 0.14
C GLY A 64 30.54 -43.76 -0.23
N GLN A 65 29.27 -44.02 0.13
CA GLN A 65 28.06 -43.21 -0.13
C GLN A 65 28.20 -41.74 0.33
N SER A 66 27.93 -40.71 -0.48
CA SER A 66 26.62 -40.08 -0.79
C SER A 66 25.71 -39.88 0.45
N LEU A 67 25.18 -38.69 0.78
CA LEU A 67 24.52 -37.68 -0.08
C LEU A 67 24.72 -36.24 0.41
N SER A 68 24.99 -35.32 -0.52
CA SER A 68 24.86 -33.87 -0.36
C SER A 68 24.50 -33.23 -1.72
N ALA A 69 23.91 -32.03 -1.71
CA ALA A 69 23.51 -31.22 -2.86
C ALA A 69 22.37 -31.77 -3.76
N ALA A 70 21.13 -31.42 -3.40
CA ALA A 70 19.95 -31.52 -4.27
C ALA A 70 19.15 -30.20 -4.31
N ALA A 71 19.83 -29.07 -4.54
CA ALA A 71 19.25 -27.72 -4.54
C ALA A 71 19.75 -26.84 -5.69
N ALA A 72 19.85 -27.38 -6.92
CA ALA A 72 20.30 -26.65 -8.10
C ALA A 72 19.82 -27.24 -9.45
N ALA A 73 18.52 -27.56 -9.60
CA ALA A 73 18.00 -28.11 -10.87
C ALA A 73 16.50 -27.82 -11.12
N ALA A 74 16.13 -26.57 -11.43
CA ALA A 74 14.76 -26.22 -11.86
C ALA A 74 14.69 -25.01 -12.83
N LEU A 75 15.75 -24.72 -13.58
CA LEU A 75 15.84 -23.60 -14.53
C LEU A 75 16.55 -24.03 -15.83
N ALA A 76 15.91 -24.89 -16.63
CA ALA A 76 16.31 -25.12 -18.02
C ALA A 76 15.17 -25.74 -18.87
N GLY A 77 14.84 -25.04 -19.97
CA GLY A 77 14.45 -25.62 -21.26
C GLY A 77 13.29 -26.64 -21.35
N ARG A 78 12.16 -26.20 -21.91
CA ARG A 78 11.36 -27.07 -22.80
C ARG A 78 11.20 -26.40 -24.17
N THR A 79 12.02 -26.83 -25.11
CA THR A 79 11.91 -26.49 -26.54
C THR A 79 10.71 -27.18 -27.17
N CYS A 80 9.98 -26.46 -28.01
CA CYS A 80 8.81 -26.96 -28.72
C CYS A 80 9.22 -27.91 -29.87
N VAL A 81 8.61 -29.09 -29.94
CA VAL A 81 8.83 -30.05 -31.04
C VAL A 81 7.66 -29.94 -32.02
N CYS A 82 7.89 -29.35 -33.18
CA CYS A 82 6.92 -29.37 -34.29
C CYS A 82 7.00 -30.71 -35.02
N ALA A 83 5.99 -31.57 -34.83
CA ALA A 83 5.81 -32.76 -35.66
C ALA A 83 5.30 -32.37 -37.05
N ARG A 84 5.97 -32.82 -38.11
CA ARG A 84 5.48 -32.73 -39.50
C ARG A 84 4.48 -33.87 -39.74
N LEU A 85 3.35 -33.56 -40.38
CA LEU A 85 2.51 -34.57 -41.04
C LEU A 85 2.77 -34.55 -42.55
N PRO A 86 2.78 -35.71 -43.24
CA PRO A 86 3.16 -35.80 -44.64
C PRO A 86 2.03 -35.43 -45.62
N ALA A 87 2.41 -35.09 -46.85
CA ALA A 87 1.48 -34.78 -47.94
C ALA A 87 0.94 -36.04 -48.64
N GLY A 88 -0.28 -35.95 -49.17
CA GLY A 88 -0.91 -36.91 -50.09
C GLY A 88 -1.52 -36.18 -51.30
N PRO A 89 -1.73 -36.84 -52.45
CA PRO A 89 -1.68 -36.16 -53.75
C PRO A 89 -3.03 -35.69 -54.35
N SER A 90 -2.90 -34.59 -55.10
CA SER A 90 -3.67 -34.11 -56.26
C SER A 90 -4.90 -34.88 -56.77
N ALA A 91 -6.01 -34.15 -56.92
CA ALA A 91 -7.02 -34.36 -57.97
C ALA A 91 -7.50 -32.98 -58.49
N ALA A 92 -7.64 -32.84 -59.81
CA ALA A 92 -8.09 -31.62 -60.46
C ALA A 92 -9.60 -31.64 -60.75
N VAL A 93 -10.22 -30.49 -61.04
CA VAL A 93 -11.13 -30.25 -62.21
C VAL A 93 -11.76 -28.85 -62.22
N ALA A 94 -11.76 -28.24 -63.41
CA ALA A 94 -12.62 -27.21 -64.01
C ALA A 94 -13.02 -25.89 -63.29
N ARG A 95 -13.03 -24.82 -64.10
CA ARG A 95 -13.69 -23.52 -63.86
C ARG A 95 -15.20 -23.64 -64.13
N SER A 96 -16.01 -22.89 -63.37
CA SER A 96 -17.14 -22.15 -63.94
C SER A 96 -17.41 -20.89 -63.11
N GLY A 97 -17.84 -19.81 -63.77
CA GLY A 97 -18.16 -18.54 -63.12
C GLY A 97 -19.62 -18.46 -62.73
N GLY A 98 -19.91 -17.95 -61.54
CA GLY A 98 -21.28 -17.64 -61.11
C GLY A 98 -21.30 -16.99 -59.73
N ARG A 99 -21.76 -15.74 -59.64
CA ARG A 99 -22.20 -15.16 -58.36
C ARG A 99 -23.64 -15.60 -58.11
N PRO A 100 -23.93 -16.13 -56.92
CA PRO A 100 -25.14 -15.76 -56.21
C PRO A 100 -24.83 -15.21 -54.81
N ARG A 101 -25.67 -14.28 -54.33
CA ARG A 101 -25.70 -13.85 -52.92
C ARG A 101 -25.97 -15.06 -52.03
N ARG A 102 -25.30 -15.16 -50.88
CA ARG A 102 -25.84 -15.82 -49.69
C ARG A 102 -25.43 -15.14 -48.39
N GLU A 103 -26.46 -14.98 -47.57
CA GLU A 103 -26.56 -14.91 -46.12
C GLU A 103 -25.32 -15.22 -45.26
N GLY A 104 -25.17 -14.43 -44.19
CA GLY A 104 -25.00 -14.95 -42.84
C GLY A 104 -23.78 -15.82 -42.54
N CYS A 105 -22.68 -15.19 -42.16
CA CYS A 105 -21.72 -15.82 -41.25
C CYS A 105 -21.53 -14.93 -40.03
N ARG A 106 -22.15 -15.31 -38.90
CA ARG A 106 -21.72 -14.79 -37.59
C ARG A 106 -20.28 -15.26 -37.41
N MET A 107 -19.35 -14.32 -37.26
CA MET A 107 -18.02 -14.65 -36.73
C MET A 107 -18.23 -15.27 -35.36
N ALA A 108 -18.07 -16.59 -35.27
CA ALA A 108 -18.08 -17.29 -34.00
C ALA A 108 -16.94 -16.71 -33.15
N GLU A 109 -17.27 -16.15 -31.99
CA GLU A 109 -16.27 -15.77 -31.01
C GLU A 109 -15.40 -16.98 -30.71
N THR A 110 -14.09 -16.82 -30.84
CA THR A 110 -13.15 -17.86 -30.42
C THR A 110 -13.33 -18.06 -28.90
N PRO A 111 -13.41 -19.31 -28.40
CA PRO A 111 -13.63 -19.55 -26.98
C PRO A 111 -12.57 -18.84 -26.16
N GLY A 112 -13.00 -17.91 -25.30
CA GLY A 112 -12.10 -17.07 -24.53
C GLY A 112 -11.12 -17.93 -23.73
N VAL A 113 -9.85 -17.52 -23.71
CA VAL A 113 -8.81 -18.15 -22.89
C VAL A 113 -9.35 -18.27 -21.47
N PRO A 114 -9.42 -19.49 -20.89
CA PRO A 114 -10.04 -19.67 -19.58
C PRO A 114 -9.28 -18.85 -18.55
N TYR A 115 -10.00 -17.95 -17.87
CA TYR A 115 -9.46 -17.13 -16.79
C TYR A 115 -8.93 -18.07 -15.70
N ARG A 116 -7.61 -18.28 -15.66
CA ARG A 116 -6.95 -19.12 -14.65
C ARG A 116 -7.02 -18.40 -13.30
N THR A 117 -8.13 -18.56 -12.60
CA THR A 117 -8.17 -18.32 -11.15
C THR A 117 -7.11 -19.23 -10.50
N THR A 118 -6.45 -18.71 -9.48
CA THR A 118 -5.44 -19.46 -8.73
C THR A 118 -6.01 -20.04 -7.44
N GLY A 119 -7.14 -19.50 -6.95
CA GLY A 119 -7.87 -19.96 -5.78
C GLY A 119 -8.98 -20.97 -6.11
N SER A 120 -9.91 -21.12 -5.16
CA SER A 120 -11.00 -22.09 -5.23
C SER A 120 -11.90 -21.91 -6.46
N THR A 121 -12.26 -23.02 -7.10
CA THR A 121 -13.25 -23.06 -8.19
C THR A 121 -14.67 -23.33 -7.69
N LEU A 122 -14.87 -23.53 -6.38
CA LEU A 122 -16.17 -23.91 -5.79
C LEU A 122 -17.31 -22.95 -6.14
N LEU A 123 -17.02 -21.65 -6.23
CA LEU A 123 -18.01 -20.60 -6.51
C LEU A 123 -18.11 -20.23 -8.00
N HIS A 124 -17.54 -21.04 -8.91
CA HIS A 124 -17.61 -20.80 -10.35
C HIS A 124 -19.06 -20.67 -10.89
N PRO A 125 -20.04 -21.50 -10.46
CA PRO A 125 -21.44 -21.34 -10.91
C PRO A 125 -22.03 -19.97 -10.52
N LEU A 126 -21.68 -19.46 -9.32
CA LEU A 126 -22.13 -18.15 -8.84
C LEU A 126 -21.44 -17.00 -9.61
N SER A 127 -20.15 -17.16 -9.92
CA SER A 127 -19.41 -16.21 -10.78
C SER A 127 -20.02 -16.10 -12.18
N GLN A 128 -20.41 -17.23 -12.79
CA GLN A 128 -21.12 -17.24 -14.07
C GLN A 128 -22.51 -16.60 -13.99
N LEU A 129 -23.28 -16.91 -12.93
CA LEU A 129 -24.63 -16.34 -12.73
C LEU A 129 -24.60 -14.81 -12.55
N LEU A 130 -23.61 -14.28 -11.82
CA LEU A 130 -23.49 -12.84 -11.54
C LEU A 130 -22.75 -12.05 -12.62
N GLY A 131 -22.01 -12.72 -13.51
CA GLY A 131 -21.11 -12.06 -14.46
C GLY A 131 -19.95 -11.32 -13.79
N ILE A 132 -19.53 -11.77 -12.61
CA ILE A 132 -18.46 -11.16 -11.79
C ILE A 132 -17.25 -12.11 -11.78
N PRO A 133 -16.00 -11.61 -11.95
CA PRO A 133 -14.79 -12.43 -11.86
C PRO A 133 -14.71 -13.29 -10.59
N LEU A 134 -14.30 -14.55 -10.73
CA LEU A 134 -14.34 -15.54 -9.65
C LEU A 134 -13.40 -15.20 -8.47
N ASP A 135 -12.29 -14.50 -8.72
CA ASP A 135 -11.41 -13.96 -7.66
C ASP A 135 -12.16 -12.95 -6.77
N GLN A 136 -12.98 -12.10 -7.37
CA GLN A 136 -13.83 -11.15 -6.65
C GLN A 136 -14.96 -11.86 -5.89
N VAL A 137 -15.62 -12.85 -6.50
CA VAL A 137 -16.65 -13.66 -5.82
C VAL A 137 -16.06 -14.39 -4.61
N ASN A 138 -14.89 -15.03 -4.76
CA ASN A 138 -14.18 -15.70 -3.67
C ASN A 138 -13.79 -14.72 -2.56
N PHE A 139 -13.31 -13.51 -2.89
CA PHE A 139 -13.02 -12.46 -1.92
C PHE A 139 -14.25 -12.05 -1.11
N VAL A 140 -15.38 -11.76 -1.77
CA VAL A 140 -16.60 -11.33 -1.08
C VAL A 140 -17.17 -12.45 -0.22
N ALA A 141 -17.27 -13.68 -0.74
CA ALA A 141 -17.74 -14.83 0.02
C ALA A 141 -16.85 -15.12 1.25
N CYS A 142 -15.53 -15.02 1.09
CA CYS A 142 -14.58 -15.17 2.19
C CYS A 142 -14.78 -14.09 3.26
N GLN A 143 -14.94 -12.81 2.89
CA GLN A 143 -15.17 -11.72 3.85
C GLN A 143 -16.53 -11.84 4.57
N LEU A 144 -17.59 -12.28 3.88
CA LEU A 144 -18.89 -12.53 4.50
C LEU A 144 -18.84 -13.71 5.49
N PHE A 145 -18.13 -14.78 5.14
CA PHE A 145 -17.91 -15.90 6.07
C PHE A 145 -16.98 -15.48 7.23
N ALA A 146 -15.98 -14.63 6.99
CA ALA A 146 -15.12 -14.05 8.01
C ALA A 146 -15.93 -13.23 9.04
N LEU A 147 -16.94 -12.47 8.59
CA LEU A 147 -17.84 -11.73 9.47
C LEU A 147 -18.64 -12.65 10.40
N LEU A 148 -19.18 -13.75 9.87
CA LEU A 148 -19.89 -14.76 10.67
C LEU A 148 -18.93 -15.45 11.66
N ALA A 149 -17.74 -15.85 11.20
CA ALA A 149 -16.70 -16.44 12.02
C ALA A 149 -16.19 -15.47 13.11
N ALA A 150 -16.22 -14.15 12.86
CA ALA A 150 -15.84 -13.12 13.82
C ALA A 150 -16.85 -12.99 14.97
N PHE A 151 -18.15 -12.97 14.68
CA PHE A 151 -19.18 -13.04 15.72
C PHE A 151 -19.09 -14.35 16.51
N TRP A 152 -18.90 -15.48 15.82
CA TRP A 152 -18.72 -16.78 16.47
C TRP A 152 -17.48 -16.80 17.39
N PHE A 153 -16.35 -16.24 16.93
CA PHE A 153 -15.13 -16.08 17.71
C PHE A 153 -15.31 -15.21 18.96
N ARG A 154 -16.09 -14.12 18.87
CA ARG A 154 -16.40 -13.25 20.02
C ARG A 154 -17.29 -13.97 21.05
N ILE A 155 -18.31 -14.69 20.58
CA ILE A 155 -19.32 -15.32 21.45
C ILE A 155 -18.80 -16.61 22.11
N TYR A 156 -18.26 -17.54 21.32
CA TYR A 156 -17.94 -18.89 21.80
C TYR A 156 -16.49 -19.05 22.27
N LEU A 157 -15.55 -18.35 21.63
CA LEU A 157 -14.13 -18.37 22.03
C LEU A 157 -13.75 -17.15 22.88
N SER A 158 -14.66 -16.66 23.73
CA SER A 158 -14.38 -15.48 24.57
C SER A 158 -13.17 -15.70 25.50
N PRO A 159 -12.43 -14.64 25.89
CA PRO A 159 -11.27 -14.76 26.79
C PRO A 159 -11.60 -15.32 28.18
N SER A 160 -12.86 -15.26 28.61
CA SER A 160 -13.33 -15.87 29.87
C SER A 160 -13.52 -17.37 29.79
N ASN A 161 -13.76 -17.90 28.58
CA ASN A 161 -14.18 -19.29 28.37
C ASN A 161 -13.04 -20.14 27.80
N VAL A 162 -12.07 -19.52 27.11
CA VAL A 162 -11.09 -20.20 26.27
C VAL A 162 -9.72 -19.53 26.39
N SER A 163 -8.66 -20.34 26.44
CA SER A 163 -7.28 -19.86 26.55
C SER A 163 -6.80 -19.05 25.34
N SER A 164 -5.83 -18.15 25.57
CA SER A 164 -5.18 -17.37 24.51
C SER A 164 -4.57 -18.27 23.42
N VAL A 165 -4.02 -19.43 23.78
CA VAL A 165 -3.47 -20.44 22.84
C VAL A 165 -4.52 -20.90 21.84
N VAL A 166 -5.72 -21.27 22.30
CA VAL A 166 -6.80 -21.73 21.41
C VAL A 166 -7.33 -20.57 20.55
N ARG A 167 -7.49 -19.37 21.12
CA ARG A 167 -7.87 -18.16 20.36
C ARG A 167 -6.83 -17.84 19.27
N HIS A 168 -5.53 -17.95 19.57
CA HIS A 168 -4.45 -17.78 18.59
C HIS A 168 -4.49 -18.85 17.49
N ALA A 169 -4.60 -20.13 17.87
CA ALA A 169 -4.65 -21.25 16.94
C ALA A 169 -5.85 -21.13 15.99
N PHE A 170 -7.05 -20.91 16.52
CA PHE A 170 -8.26 -20.70 15.71
C PHE A 170 -8.09 -19.54 14.73
N ALA A 171 -7.60 -18.39 15.22
CA ALA A 171 -7.43 -17.21 14.38
C ALA A 171 -6.45 -17.46 13.21
N THR A 172 -5.37 -18.21 13.48
CA THR A 172 -4.35 -18.62 12.51
C THR A 172 -4.90 -19.62 11.49
N LEU A 173 -5.56 -20.68 11.94
CA LEU A 173 -6.06 -21.76 11.08
C LEU A 173 -7.09 -21.25 10.07
N PHE A 174 -8.04 -20.42 10.51
CA PHE A 174 -9.02 -19.81 9.61
C PHE A 174 -8.37 -18.86 8.61
N GLY A 175 -7.33 -18.11 9.00
CA GLY A 175 -6.65 -17.21 8.07
C GLY A 175 -5.75 -17.91 7.06
N ILE A 176 -5.10 -19.03 7.45
CA ILE A 176 -4.44 -19.95 6.51
C ILE A 176 -5.47 -20.50 5.53
N TYR A 177 -6.61 -20.99 6.01
CA TYR A 177 -7.69 -21.50 5.16
C TYR A 177 -8.20 -20.43 4.18
N PHE A 178 -8.42 -19.18 4.63
CA PHE A 178 -8.85 -18.09 3.75
C PHE A 178 -7.80 -17.73 2.69
N ALA A 179 -6.52 -17.68 3.06
CA ALA A 179 -5.44 -17.42 2.11
C ALA A 179 -5.37 -18.53 1.03
N VAL A 180 -5.49 -19.80 1.42
CA VAL A 180 -5.53 -20.93 0.48
C VAL A 180 -6.81 -20.91 -0.36
N PHE A 181 -7.97 -20.60 0.23
CA PHE A 181 -9.25 -20.54 -0.50
C PHE A 181 -9.25 -19.43 -1.57
N CYS A 182 -8.78 -18.23 -1.24
CA CYS A 182 -8.77 -17.10 -2.17
C CYS A 182 -7.67 -17.21 -3.24
N PHE A 183 -6.48 -17.72 -2.91
CA PHE A 183 -5.29 -17.63 -3.78
C PHE A 183 -4.65 -18.96 -4.17
N GLY A 184 -5.10 -20.08 -3.58
CA GLY A 184 -4.62 -21.44 -3.82
C GLY A 184 -3.10 -21.54 -3.66
N TRP A 185 -2.42 -22.14 -4.63
CA TRP A 185 -0.97 -22.34 -4.57
C TRP A 185 -0.17 -21.05 -4.41
N TYR A 186 -0.65 -19.89 -4.88
CA TYR A 186 0.06 -18.61 -4.70
C TYR A 186 0.08 -18.11 -3.26
N SER A 187 -0.77 -18.65 -2.38
CA SER A 187 -0.70 -18.41 -0.93
C SER A 187 0.65 -18.84 -0.33
N ILE A 188 1.39 -19.75 -0.98
CA ILE A 188 2.74 -20.15 -0.58
C ILE A 188 3.69 -18.94 -0.44
N HIS A 189 3.52 -17.89 -1.26
CA HIS A 189 4.36 -16.70 -1.16
C HIS A 189 4.15 -15.95 0.16
N ILE A 190 2.92 -15.97 0.70
CA ILE A 190 2.60 -15.39 2.00
C ILE A 190 3.31 -16.19 3.10
N PHE A 191 3.16 -17.52 3.09
CA PHE A 191 3.75 -18.39 4.11
C PHE A 191 5.29 -18.38 4.10
N VAL A 192 5.90 -18.37 2.91
CA VAL A 192 7.36 -18.23 2.76
C VAL A 192 7.85 -16.92 3.37
N LEU A 193 7.22 -15.79 3.06
CA LEU A 193 7.63 -14.49 3.63
C LEU A 193 7.46 -14.46 5.16
N VAL A 194 6.35 -14.99 5.67
CA VAL A 194 6.06 -15.09 7.11
C VAL A 194 7.15 -15.90 7.82
N MET A 195 7.45 -17.10 7.35
CA MET A 195 8.42 -18.00 8.00
C MET A 195 9.87 -17.51 7.85
N MET A 196 10.26 -17.03 6.67
CA MET A 196 11.58 -16.43 6.44
C MET A 196 11.82 -15.23 7.38
N SER A 197 10.81 -14.38 7.56
CA SER A 197 10.90 -13.22 8.46
C SER A 197 10.90 -13.62 9.94
N TYR A 198 10.29 -14.75 10.31
CA TYR A 198 10.41 -15.32 11.67
C TYR A 198 11.82 -15.84 11.96
N GLY A 199 12.46 -16.48 10.96
CA GLY A 199 13.87 -16.86 11.04
C GLY A 199 14.75 -15.64 11.33
N ILE A 200 14.57 -14.55 10.59
CA ILE A 200 15.28 -13.29 10.83
C ILE A 200 14.99 -12.73 12.24
N MET A 201 13.73 -12.73 12.69
CA MET A 201 13.32 -12.25 14.01
C MET A 201 14.08 -12.95 15.16
N ASN A 202 14.44 -14.22 14.97
CA ASN A 202 15.12 -15.02 15.99
C ASN A 202 16.65 -15.08 15.82
N ILE A 203 17.16 -15.11 14.59
CA ILE A 203 18.59 -15.28 14.30
C ILE A 203 19.33 -13.94 14.29
N ALA A 204 18.68 -12.84 13.87
CA ALA A 204 19.34 -11.55 13.75
C ALA A 204 19.72 -10.94 15.10
N SER A 205 20.90 -10.31 15.14
CA SER A 205 21.29 -9.39 16.23
C SER A 205 20.25 -8.29 16.41
N ILE A 206 19.89 -7.97 17.65
CA ILE A 206 18.84 -6.98 17.96
C ILE A 206 19.01 -5.64 17.21
N PRO A 207 20.21 -5.02 17.08
CA PRO A 207 20.36 -3.75 16.34
C PRO A 207 20.01 -3.82 14.84
N ASN A 208 20.05 -5.01 14.23
CA ASN A 208 19.83 -5.19 12.78
C ASN A 208 18.51 -5.90 12.43
N ILE A 209 17.76 -6.39 13.43
CA ILE A 209 16.52 -7.15 13.23
C ILE A 209 15.52 -6.43 12.31
N HIS A 210 15.27 -5.13 12.57
CA HIS A 210 14.39 -4.29 11.77
C HIS A 210 14.90 -4.09 10.34
N ARG A 211 16.22 -3.95 10.15
CA ARG A 211 16.84 -3.73 8.83
C ARG A 211 16.71 -4.96 7.96
N TYR A 212 17.07 -6.13 8.48
CA TYR A 212 17.01 -7.38 7.73
C TYR A 212 15.56 -7.78 7.45
N SER A 213 14.65 -7.68 8.43
CA SER A 213 13.21 -7.94 8.18
C SER A 213 12.61 -6.95 7.16
N PHE A 214 13.03 -5.67 7.18
CA PHE A 214 12.56 -4.69 6.19
C PHE A 214 13.08 -4.97 4.78
N VAL A 215 14.39 -5.19 4.61
CA VAL A 215 14.99 -5.50 3.30
C VAL A 215 14.40 -6.78 2.72
N VAL A 216 14.25 -7.84 3.54
CA VAL A 216 13.71 -9.12 3.07
C VAL A 216 12.22 -9.02 2.77
N ALA A 217 11.41 -8.37 3.60
CA ALA A 217 9.97 -8.26 3.34
C ALA A 217 9.66 -7.35 2.14
N MET A 218 10.28 -6.17 2.05
CA MET A 218 10.12 -5.29 0.89
C MET A 218 10.71 -5.88 -0.39
N GLY A 219 11.88 -6.52 -0.30
CA GLY A 219 12.54 -7.16 -1.44
C GLY A 219 11.73 -8.33 -2.00
N TYR A 220 11.23 -9.21 -1.13
CA TYR A 220 10.39 -10.33 -1.53
C TYR A 220 9.04 -9.87 -2.12
N LEU A 221 8.40 -8.87 -1.50
CA LEU A 221 7.20 -8.23 -2.07
C LEU A 221 7.49 -7.64 -3.46
N THR A 222 8.63 -6.98 -3.65
CA THR A 222 9.04 -6.42 -4.95
C THR A 222 9.27 -7.53 -5.98
N LEU A 223 9.91 -8.65 -5.62
CA LEU A 223 10.07 -9.80 -6.50
C LEU A 223 8.72 -10.41 -6.91
N CYS A 224 7.76 -10.52 -5.98
CA CYS A 224 6.39 -10.95 -6.30
C CYS A 224 5.68 -9.97 -7.25
N HIS A 225 5.83 -8.65 -7.04
CA HIS A 225 5.28 -7.62 -7.94
C HIS A 225 5.90 -7.66 -9.34
N ILE A 226 7.21 -7.91 -9.46
CA ILE A 226 7.89 -8.10 -10.74
C ILE A 226 7.38 -9.37 -11.43
N SER A 227 7.36 -10.49 -10.71
CA SER A 227 6.84 -11.78 -11.20
C SER A 227 5.39 -11.65 -11.69
N ARG A 228 4.55 -10.89 -10.98
CA ARG A 228 3.18 -10.59 -11.38
C ARG A 228 3.09 -9.97 -12.77
N ILE A 229 3.95 -8.99 -13.10
CA ILE A 229 3.93 -8.33 -14.43
C ILE A 229 4.22 -9.30 -15.57
N TYR A 230 5.06 -10.32 -15.35
CA TYR A 230 5.39 -11.32 -16.37
C TYR A 230 4.38 -12.47 -16.45
N ILE A 231 3.63 -12.74 -15.38
CA ILE A 231 2.68 -13.87 -15.29
C ILE A 231 1.23 -13.44 -15.58
N PHE A 232 0.81 -12.28 -15.08
CA PHE A 232 -0.54 -11.75 -15.23
C PHE A 232 -0.51 -10.59 -16.23
N ASN A 233 -1.39 -10.64 -17.23
CA ASN A 233 -1.45 -9.66 -18.32
C ASN A 233 -1.45 -8.21 -17.79
N TYR A 234 -0.57 -7.40 -18.37
CA TYR A 234 -0.29 -6.03 -17.94
C TYR A 234 -1.56 -5.18 -17.85
N GLY A 235 -1.76 -4.52 -16.71
CA GLY A 235 -2.85 -3.55 -16.49
C GLY A 235 -4.15 -4.09 -15.90
N ILE A 236 -4.29 -5.40 -15.64
CA ILE A 236 -5.48 -5.93 -14.96
C ILE A 236 -5.32 -5.83 -13.43
N LEU A 237 -6.24 -5.10 -12.79
CA LEU A 237 -6.33 -4.96 -11.33
C LEU A 237 -7.15 -6.12 -10.73
N THR A 238 -6.64 -7.34 -10.84
CA THR A 238 -7.21 -8.55 -10.21
C THR A 238 -7.05 -8.54 -8.68
N THR A 239 -7.93 -9.24 -7.98
CA THR A 239 -7.80 -9.52 -6.55
C THR A 239 -6.81 -10.67 -6.37
N ASP A 240 -5.52 -10.36 -6.38
CA ASP A 240 -4.45 -11.35 -6.32
C ASP A 240 -3.78 -11.45 -4.94
N PHE A 241 -2.86 -12.42 -4.82
CA PHE A 241 -2.10 -12.69 -3.59
C PHE A 241 -1.19 -11.53 -3.16
N SER A 242 -0.96 -10.52 -4.01
CA SER A 242 -0.11 -9.37 -3.67
C SER A 242 -0.75 -8.46 -2.62
N GLY A 243 -2.08 -8.33 -2.60
CA GLY A 243 -2.81 -7.57 -1.58
C GLY A 243 -2.56 -8.07 -0.14
N PRO A 244 -2.81 -9.36 0.17
CA PRO A 244 -2.39 -9.99 1.41
C PRO A 244 -0.90 -9.82 1.72
N LEU A 245 -0.03 -10.02 0.72
CA LEU A 245 1.42 -9.94 0.89
C LEU A 245 1.87 -8.52 1.27
N MET A 246 1.22 -7.50 0.72
CA MET A 246 1.40 -6.10 1.08
C MET A 246 1.05 -5.84 2.56
N ILE A 247 -0.10 -6.33 3.04
CA ILE A 247 -0.52 -6.22 4.46
C ILE A 247 0.45 -6.97 5.39
N ILE A 248 0.84 -8.17 5.02
CA ILE A 248 1.79 -9.01 5.78
C ILE A 248 3.16 -8.32 5.87
N THR A 249 3.62 -7.69 4.80
CA THR A 249 4.86 -6.88 4.78
C THR A 249 4.79 -5.72 5.77
N GLN A 250 3.64 -5.02 5.87
CA GLN A 250 3.46 -3.94 6.86
C GLN A 250 3.54 -4.47 8.29
N LYS A 251 2.86 -5.59 8.57
CA LYS A 251 2.80 -6.20 9.91
C LYS A 251 4.16 -6.76 10.34
N ILE A 252 4.87 -7.47 9.46
CA ILE A 252 6.25 -7.97 9.69
C ILE A 252 7.19 -6.82 10.03
N THR A 253 7.21 -5.77 9.19
CA THR A 253 8.14 -4.65 9.38
C THR A 253 7.78 -3.83 10.61
N THR A 254 6.49 -3.56 10.86
CA THR A 254 5.99 -2.92 12.09
C THR A 254 6.50 -3.65 13.33
N LEU A 255 6.31 -4.97 13.39
CA LEU A 255 6.76 -5.80 14.52
C LEU A 255 8.29 -5.77 14.67
N ALA A 256 9.06 -5.91 13.58
CA ALA A 256 10.52 -5.90 13.65
C ALA A 256 11.08 -4.56 14.17
N PHE A 257 10.46 -3.42 13.79
CA PHE A 257 10.78 -2.11 14.37
C PHE A 257 10.35 -2.00 15.84
N GLN A 258 9.20 -2.56 16.23
CA GLN A 258 8.73 -2.57 17.63
C GLN A 258 9.61 -3.42 18.54
N VAL A 259 10.13 -4.55 18.07
CA VAL A 259 11.10 -5.41 18.79
C VAL A 259 12.46 -4.73 18.89
N HIS A 260 12.94 -4.09 17.82
CA HIS A 260 14.15 -3.29 17.86
C HIS A 260 14.06 -2.16 18.90
N ASP A 261 12.96 -1.39 18.91
CA ASP A 261 12.78 -0.31 19.88
C ASP A 261 12.63 -0.82 21.32
N GLY A 262 12.06 -2.02 21.53
CA GLY A 262 11.80 -2.57 22.88
C GLY A 262 12.93 -3.38 23.51
N ILE A 263 13.85 -3.94 22.72
CA ILE A 263 15.01 -4.72 23.20
C ILE A 263 16.34 -3.99 22.94
N GLY A 264 16.42 -3.20 21.85
CA GLY A 264 17.68 -2.64 21.35
C GLY A 264 17.91 -1.16 21.63
N ARG A 265 16.98 -0.47 22.32
CA ARG A 265 17.04 0.98 22.59
C ARG A 265 16.59 1.27 24.01
N GLN A 266 17.12 2.35 24.59
CA GLN A 266 16.69 2.83 25.91
C GLN A 266 15.41 3.66 25.80
N ALA A 267 14.63 3.71 26.87
CA ALA A 267 13.30 4.34 26.88
C ALA A 267 13.35 5.86 26.61
N GLU A 268 14.47 6.48 26.97
CA GLU A 268 14.79 7.90 26.85
C GLU A 268 15.05 8.31 25.38
N ASP A 269 15.52 7.38 24.55
CA ASP A 269 15.75 7.60 23.12
C ASP A 269 14.45 7.46 22.29
N LEU A 270 13.39 6.90 22.87
CA LEU A 270 12.14 6.62 22.19
C LEU A 270 11.20 7.82 22.23
N THR A 271 10.48 8.06 21.13
CA THR A 271 9.29 8.92 21.20
C THR A 271 8.22 8.26 22.08
N ALA A 272 7.28 9.04 22.64
CA ALA A 272 6.20 8.48 23.45
C ALA A 272 5.37 7.42 22.69
N GLU A 273 5.17 7.60 21.37
CA GLU A 273 4.51 6.59 20.52
C GLU A 273 5.36 5.31 20.36
N GLN A 274 6.67 5.46 20.12
CA GLN A 274 7.60 4.32 20.01
C GLN A 274 7.65 3.53 21.32
N ASN A 275 7.78 4.19 22.48
CA ASN A 275 7.84 3.56 23.79
C ASN A 275 6.53 2.81 24.11
N ARG A 276 5.36 3.42 23.86
CA ARG A 276 4.06 2.75 24.02
C ARG A 276 3.96 1.47 23.18
N LEU A 277 4.45 1.50 21.95
CA LEU A 277 4.41 0.38 21.00
C LEU A 277 5.58 -0.61 21.12
N ALA A 278 6.60 -0.31 21.92
CA ALA A 278 7.81 -1.12 22.05
C ALA A 278 7.53 -2.52 22.60
N VAL A 279 8.10 -3.54 21.95
CA VAL A 279 7.93 -4.96 22.26
C VAL A 279 9.22 -5.47 22.90
N LYS A 280 9.18 -5.77 24.20
CA LYS A 280 10.34 -6.10 25.03
C LYS A 280 10.75 -7.59 25.00
N ILE A 281 9.93 -8.45 24.41
CA ILE A 281 10.12 -9.90 24.36
C ILE A 281 9.81 -10.36 22.93
N ARG A 282 10.63 -11.26 22.38
CA ARG A 282 10.38 -11.82 21.04
C ARG A 282 9.09 -12.67 21.06
N PRO A 283 8.19 -12.50 20.07
CA PRO A 283 6.99 -13.33 19.96
C PRO A 283 7.29 -14.82 19.84
N SER A 284 6.50 -15.66 20.51
CA SER A 284 6.43 -17.08 20.20
C SER A 284 5.95 -17.30 18.76
N LEU A 285 6.23 -18.48 18.20
CA LEU A 285 5.82 -18.80 16.83
C LEU A 285 4.28 -18.71 16.68
N LEU A 286 3.53 -19.15 17.69
CA LEU A 286 2.08 -19.10 17.67
C LEU A 286 1.54 -17.66 17.68
N GLU A 287 2.05 -16.80 18.57
CA GLU A 287 1.66 -15.38 18.59
C GLU A 287 2.02 -14.68 17.27
N TYR A 288 3.19 -14.98 16.71
CA TYR A 288 3.67 -14.40 15.45
C TYR A 288 2.82 -14.83 14.25
N LEU A 289 2.57 -16.14 14.10
CA LEU A 289 1.69 -16.68 13.06
C LEU A 289 0.27 -16.13 13.21
N SER A 290 -0.25 -16.06 14.42
CA SER A 290 -1.59 -15.55 14.70
C SER A 290 -1.71 -14.03 14.42
N TYR A 291 -0.72 -13.24 14.85
CA TYR A 291 -0.67 -11.82 14.52
C TYR A 291 -0.66 -11.59 13.01
N LEU A 292 0.14 -12.33 12.25
CA LEU A 292 0.25 -12.13 10.80
C LEU A 292 -0.94 -12.72 10.03
N LEU A 293 -1.25 -14.00 10.26
CA LEU A 293 -2.19 -14.82 9.49
C LEU A 293 -3.58 -14.93 10.15
N ASN A 294 -4.02 -13.96 10.96
CA ASN A 294 -5.39 -14.00 11.47
C ASN A 294 -6.44 -13.78 10.37
N PHE A 295 -7.51 -14.58 10.40
CA PHE A 295 -8.62 -14.52 9.45
C PHE A 295 -9.28 -13.14 9.30
N MET A 296 -9.25 -12.33 10.36
CA MET A 296 -9.87 -10.99 10.39
C MET A 296 -9.14 -9.97 9.51
N SER A 297 -7.84 -10.16 9.25
CA SER A 297 -7.02 -9.17 8.52
C SER A 297 -6.17 -9.71 7.37
N VAL A 298 -6.01 -11.02 7.23
CA VAL A 298 -5.09 -11.63 6.26
C VAL A 298 -5.40 -11.28 4.79
N ILE A 299 -6.68 -11.12 4.42
CA ILE A 299 -7.09 -10.92 3.03
C ILE A 299 -6.99 -9.45 2.57
N ALA A 300 -7.40 -8.50 3.42
CA ALA A 300 -7.58 -7.09 3.03
C ALA A 300 -7.02 -6.07 4.03
N GLY A 301 -6.31 -6.52 5.06
CA GLY A 301 -6.04 -5.72 6.25
C GLY A 301 -7.30 -5.56 7.11
N PRO A 302 -7.38 -4.53 7.97
CA PRO A 302 -6.40 -3.49 8.19
C PRO A 302 -5.07 -3.99 8.80
N CYS A 303 -4.00 -3.20 8.67
CA CYS A 303 -2.78 -3.41 9.45
C CYS A 303 -3.01 -2.95 10.90
N SER A 304 -2.41 -3.64 11.87
CA SER A 304 -2.53 -3.32 13.30
C SER A 304 -1.21 -3.45 14.03
N ASN A 305 -1.07 -2.88 15.23
CA ASN A 305 0.13 -3.08 16.06
C ASN A 305 0.09 -4.43 16.77
N TYR A 306 1.26 -5.04 16.97
CA TYR A 306 1.38 -6.32 17.67
C TYR A 306 0.79 -6.29 19.09
N LYS A 307 1.12 -5.27 19.89
CA LYS A 307 0.64 -5.16 21.28
C LYS A 307 -0.88 -5.01 21.39
N ASP A 308 -1.49 -4.23 20.49
CA ASP A 308 -2.96 -4.12 20.44
C ASP A 308 -3.58 -5.49 20.08
N TYR A 309 -2.95 -6.27 19.18
CA TYR A 309 -3.41 -7.62 18.81
C TYR A 309 -3.31 -8.65 19.94
N ILE A 310 -2.16 -8.71 20.63
CA ILE A 310 -1.98 -9.64 21.76
C ILE A 310 -2.96 -9.29 22.89
N ALA A 311 -3.10 -8.01 23.23
CA ALA A 311 -4.08 -7.57 24.24
C ALA A 311 -5.52 -7.95 23.84
N PHE A 312 -5.86 -8.00 22.56
CA PHE A 312 -7.16 -8.47 22.08
C PHE A 312 -7.33 -10.00 22.22
N ILE A 313 -6.32 -10.80 21.85
CA ILE A 313 -6.40 -12.25 22.02
C ILE A 313 -6.44 -12.64 23.50
N GLU A 314 -5.76 -11.91 24.38
CA GLU A 314 -5.82 -12.10 25.83
C GLU A 314 -7.04 -11.46 26.52
N GLY A 315 -7.87 -10.69 25.80
CA GLY A 315 -9.05 -10.01 26.37
C GLY A 315 -8.77 -8.77 27.21
N ARG A 316 -7.52 -8.29 27.25
CA ARG A 316 -7.09 -7.12 28.04
C ARG A 316 -7.28 -5.78 27.29
N HIS A 317 -7.58 -5.82 25.99
CA HIS A 317 -7.62 -4.64 25.12
C HIS A 317 -8.61 -3.56 25.57
N VAL A 318 -9.84 -3.92 25.95
CA VAL A 318 -10.85 -2.95 26.41
C VAL A 318 -10.33 -2.17 27.62
N HIS A 319 -9.79 -2.87 28.63
CA HIS A 319 -9.21 -2.24 29.81
C HIS A 319 -8.05 -1.32 29.46
N MET A 320 -7.13 -1.75 28.59
CA MET A 320 -6.01 -0.91 28.13
C MET A 320 -6.50 0.37 27.44
N LYS A 321 -7.52 0.30 26.58
CA LYS A 321 -8.06 1.47 25.87
C LYS A 321 -8.78 2.44 26.81
N LEU A 322 -9.53 1.92 27.79
CA LEU A 322 -10.17 2.75 28.82
C LEU A 322 -9.14 3.46 29.72
N LEU A 323 -8.02 2.80 30.04
CA LEU A 323 -6.89 3.45 30.73
C LEU A 323 -6.21 4.52 29.87
N GLU A 324 -6.01 4.27 28.56
CA GLU A 324 -5.41 5.25 27.63
C GLU A 324 -6.22 6.57 27.57
N VAL A 325 -7.54 6.53 27.80
CA VAL A 325 -8.42 7.72 27.84
C VAL A 325 -8.74 8.23 29.25
N ASN A 326 -8.08 7.72 30.31
CA ASN A 326 -8.36 8.05 31.73
C ASN A 326 -9.84 7.90 32.13
N TRP A 327 -10.51 6.85 31.61
CA TRP A 327 -11.92 6.62 31.90
C TRP A 327 -12.17 6.41 33.39
N LYS A 328 -13.20 7.08 33.92
CA LYS A 328 -13.67 6.91 35.29
C LYS A 328 -14.85 5.94 35.31
N GLN A 329 -14.84 5.03 36.28
CA GLN A 329 -15.86 4.00 36.51
C GLN A 329 -17.19 4.62 36.98
N LYS A 330 -17.92 5.26 36.06
CA LYS A 330 -19.23 5.87 36.29
C LYS A 330 -20.32 4.79 36.29
N GLY A 331 -20.64 4.23 37.46
CA GLY A 331 -21.81 3.35 37.64
C GLY A 331 -21.71 1.96 37.00
N TYR A 332 -20.49 1.44 36.81
CA TYR A 332 -20.25 0.06 36.38
C TYR A 332 -19.57 -0.71 37.50
N ASP A 333 -20.12 -1.85 37.93
CA ASP A 333 -19.50 -2.70 38.97
C ASP A 333 -18.34 -3.55 38.44
N ARG A 334 -18.22 -3.66 37.12
CA ARG A 334 -17.20 -4.45 36.39
C ARG A 334 -16.72 -3.70 35.16
N LEU A 335 -15.62 -4.15 34.57
CA LEU A 335 -15.19 -3.71 33.23
C LEU A 335 -16.34 -3.87 32.21
N PRO A 336 -16.69 -2.84 31.42
CA PRO A 336 -17.75 -2.96 30.43
C PRO A 336 -17.33 -3.92 29.30
N ASP A 337 -18.27 -4.72 28.81
CA ASP A 337 -18.16 -5.43 27.53
C ASP A 337 -18.94 -4.63 26.46
N PRO A 338 -18.29 -3.73 25.71
CA PRO A 338 -18.97 -2.90 24.74
C PRO A 338 -19.49 -3.75 23.57
N SER A 339 -20.76 -3.55 23.19
CA SER A 339 -21.35 -4.26 22.06
C SER A 339 -20.89 -3.66 20.71
N PRO A 340 -20.33 -4.46 19.79
CA PRO A 340 -19.92 -3.97 18.47
C PRO A 340 -21.08 -3.79 17.48
N THR A 341 -22.28 -4.29 17.80
CA THR A 341 -23.37 -4.48 16.83
C THR A 341 -23.75 -3.21 16.08
N GLY A 342 -23.90 -2.06 16.78
CA GLY A 342 -24.22 -0.79 16.13
C GLY A 342 -23.14 -0.32 15.15
N ALA A 343 -21.87 -0.44 15.53
CA ALA A 343 -20.73 -0.10 14.68
C ALA A 343 -20.59 -1.05 13.48
N VAL A 344 -20.88 -2.35 13.66
CA VAL A 344 -20.89 -3.33 12.56
C VAL A 344 -22.03 -3.03 11.59
N ILE A 345 -23.26 -2.81 12.05
CA ILE A 345 -24.40 -2.46 11.19
C ILE A 345 -24.09 -1.20 10.36
N TYR A 346 -23.58 -0.14 11.00
CA TYR A 346 -23.18 1.10 10.31
C TYR A 346 -22.13 0.84 9.22
N LYS A 347 -21.08 0.06 9.52
CA LYS A 347 -20.03 -0.29 8.54
C LYS A 347 -20.58 -1.20 7.42
N LEU A 348 -21.54 -2.08 7.70
CA LEU A 348 -22.22 -2.89 6.66
C LEU A 348 -23.10 -2.03 5.75
N CYS A 349 -23.81 -1.03 6.27
CA CYS A 349 -24.55 -0.07 5.44
C CYS A 349 -23.61 0.70 4.49
N ILE A 350 -22.47 1.21 4.98
CA ILE A 350 -21.44 1.84 4.15
C ILE A 350 -20.91 0.86 3.10
N THR A 351 -20.63 -0.38 3.49
CA THR A 351 -20.13 -1.44 2.60
C THR A 351 -21.11 -1.70 1.45
N PHE A 352 -22.40 -1.86 1.75
CA PHE A 352 -23.45 -2.10 0.77
C PHE A 352 -23.61 -0.94 -0.22
N VAL A 353 -23.72 0.30 0.29
CA VAL A 353 -23.81 1.50 -0.55
C VAL A 353 -22.56 1.65 -1.44
N SER A 354 -21.37 1.42 -0.87
CA SER A 354 -20.11 1.51 -1.62
C SER A 354 -20.00 0.44 -2.71
N LEU A 355 -20.52 -0.77 -2.47
CA LEU A 355 -20.57 -1.85 -3.46
C LEU A 355 -21.51 -1.50 -4.61
N LEU A 356 -22.72 -1.00 -4.33
CA LEU A 356 -23.68 -0.55 -5.35
C LEU A 356 -23.10 0.58 -6.21
N LEU A 357 -22.48 1.57 -5.57
CA LEU A 357 -21.80 2.66 -6.27
C LEU A 357 -20.61 2.15 -7.11
N PHE A 358 -19.82 1.21 -6.60
CA PHE A 358 -18.71 0.62 -7.36
C PHE A 358 -19.19 -0.11 -8.62
N LEU A 359 -20.17 -1.01 -8.48
CA LEU A 359 -20.69 -1.83 -9.59
C LEU A 359 -21.41 -0.99 -10.65
N THR A 360 -22.00 0.14 -10.25
CA THR A 360 -22.69 1.07 -11.17
C THR A 360 -21.72 2.05 -11.80
N LEU A 361 -21.02 2.88 -11.00
CA LEU A 361 -20.26 4.02 -11.50
C LEU A 361 -19.02 3.61 -12.32
N THR A 362 -18.37 2.49 -11.99
CA THR A 362 -17.16 2.04 -12.73
C THR A 362 -17.48 1.62 -14.16
N LYS A 363 -18.70 1.12 -14.41
CA LYS A 363 -19.17 0.77 -15.76
C LYS A 363 -19.56 2.02 -16.55
N THR A 364 -20.22 2.99 -15.90
CA THR A 364 -20.68 4.23 -16.54
C THR A 364 -19.53 5.21 -16.84
N TYR A 365 -18.51 5.26 -15.97
CA TYR A 365 -17.38 6.19 -16.08
C TYR A 365 -16.05 5.41 -16.14
N PRO A 366 -15.66 4.87 -17.31
CA PRO A 366 -14.41 4.15 -17.48
C PRO A 366 -13.20 5.11 -17.47
N VAL A 367 -12.22 4.83 -16.61
CA VAL A 367 -10.99 5.65 -16.49
C VAL A 367 -10.22 5.81 -17.79
N THR A 368 -10.31 4.86 -18.72
CA THR A 368 -9.63 4.92 -20.02
C THR A 368 -10.12 6.07 -20.91
N TYR A 369 -11.35 6.57 -20.71
CA TYR A 369 -11.91 7.64 -21.54
C TYR A 369 -11.21 9.00 -21.33
N ILE A 370 -10.63 9.24 -20.15
CA ILE A 370 -9.92 10.50 -19.87
C ILE A 370 -8.66 10.69 -20.73
N VAL A 371 -8.11 9.58 -21.24
CA VAL A 371 -6.94 9.54 -22.13
C VAL A 371 -7.31 9.19 -23.57
N ASP A 372 -8.60 9.14 -23.91
CA ASP A 372 -9.02 8.93 -25.29
C ASP A 372 -8.67 10.16 -26.16
N SER A 373 -8.24 9.90 -27.40
CA SER A 373 -7.84 10.97 -28.33
C SER A 373 -9.02 11.80 -28.81
N GLN A 374 -10.17 11.17 -29.08
CA GLN A 374 -11.36 11.88 -29.56
C GLN A 374 -11.95 12.75 -28.44
N PHE A 375 -12.01 12.22 -27.21
CA PHE A 375 -12.38 13.01 -26.03
C PHE A 375 -11.43 14.20 -25.82
N ILE A 376 -10.11 13.98 -25.81
CA ILE A 376 -9.12 15.04 -25.57
C ILE A 376 -9.19 16.16 -26.61
N ASN A 377 -9.39 15.82 -27.88
CA ASN A 377 -9.41 16.78 -28.98
C ASN A 377 -10.72 17.57 -29.07
N ASN A 378 -11.85 16.97 -28.71
CA ASN A 378 -13.18 17.56 -28.87
C ASN A 378 -13.73 18.25 -27.62
N THR A 379 -12.99 18.28 -26.51
CA THR A 379 -13.48 18.83 -25.22
C THR A 379 -12.58 19.91 -24.63
N SER A 380 -13.21 20.89 -23.98
CA SER A 380 -12.52 22.00 -23.33
C SER A 380 -11.68 21.55 -22.13
N PHE A 381 -10.71 22.37 -21.71
CA PHE A 381 -9.94 22.10 -20.48
C PHE A 381 -10.83 21.89 -19.26
N LEU A 382 -11.87 22.72 -19.07
CA LEU A 382 -12.80 22.59 -17.94
C LEU A 382 -13.66 21.33 -18.02
N SER A 383 -14.08 20.92 -19.23
CA SER A 383 -14.80 19.67 -19.46
C SER A 383 -13.94 18.45 -19.10
N ARG A 384 -12.66 18.47 -19.48
CA ARG A 384 -11.69 17.41 -19.14
C ARG A 384 -11.45 17.37 -17.63
N LEU A 385 -11.30 18.53 -16.98
CA LEU A 385 -11.12 18.64 -15.52
C LEU A 385 -12.36 18.16 -14.73
N GLY A 386 -13.56 18.47 -15.21
CA GLY A 386 -14.81 17.97 -14.64
C GLY A 386 -14.94 16.44 -14.79
N TYR A 387 -14.60 15.89 -15.95
CA TYR A 387 -14.58 14.44 -16.15
C TYR A 387 -13.52 13.76 -15.28
N LEU A 388 -12.32 14.36 -15.11
CA LEU A 388 -11.29 13.87 -14.18
C LEU A 388 -11.84 13.70 -12.76
N TYR A 389 -12.56 14.71 -12.26
CA TYR A 389 -13.19 14.63 -10.95
C TYR A 389 -14.22 13.49 -10.91
N ILE A 390 -15.17 13.43 -11.85
CA ILE A 390 -16.22 12.40 -11.89
C ILE A 390 -15.63 10.99 -11.94
N VAL A 391 -14.65 10.73 -12.82
CA VAL A 391 -14.08 9.39 -13.00
C VAL A 391 -13.20 8.94 -11.83
N MET A 392 -12.53 9.88 -11.15
CA MET A 392 -11.81 9.57 -9.91
C MET A 392 -12.76 9.32 -8.76
N GLN A 393 -13.84 10.09 -8.61
CA GLN A 393 -14.90 9.82 -7.63
C GLN A 393 -15.55 8.45 -7.88
N ALA A 394 -15.84 8.09 -9.14
CA ALA A 394 -16.33 6.77 -9.54
C ALA A 394 -15.37 5.61 -9.21
N SER A 395 -14.07 5.88 -9.13
CA SER A 395 -13.02 4.88 -8.87
C SER A 395 -12.79 4.57 -7.38
N LYS A 396 -13.29 5.41 -6.45
CA LYS A 396 -13.08 5.25 -4.99
C LYS A 396 -13.94 4.19 -4.31
N PRO A 397 -15.24 3.99 -4.63
CA PRO A 397 -16.14 3.12 -3.85
C PRO A 397 -15.67 1.67 -3.67
N LYS A 398 -14.85 1.11 -4.58
CA LYS A 398 -14.23 -0.22 -4.38
C LYS A 398 -13.36 -0.33 -3.13
N TYR A 399 -12.63 0.74 -2.79
CA TYR A 399 -11.81 0.79 -1.58
C TYR A 399 -12.68 1.01 -0.33
N TYR A 400 -13.72 1.85 -0.43
CA TYR A 400 -14.69 2.05 0.64
C TYR A 400 -15.43 0.76 0.98
N PHE A 401 -15.85 0.00 -0.04
CA PHE A 401 -16.39 -1.34 0.10
C PHE A 401 -15.38 -2.28 0.80
N ALA A 402 -14.22 -2.54 0.20
CA ALA A 402 -13.31 -3.59 0.66
C ALA A 402 -12.73 -3.34 2.05
N TRP A 403 -12.31 -2.09 2.34
CA TRP A 403 -11.70 -1.77 3.64
C TRP A 403 -12.73 -1.59 4.76
N THR A 404 -13.93 -1.08 4.48
CA THR A 404 -14.97 -0.96 5.52
C THR A 404 -15.55 -2.33 5.88
N LEU A 405 -15.64 -3.27 4.92
CA LEU A 405 -16.04 -4.65 5.20
C LEU A 405 -15.03 -5.35 6.10
N ALA A 406 -13.73 -5.29 5.76
CA ALA A 406 -12.69 -5.90 6.57
C ALA A 406 -12.62 -5.30 8.00
N ASP A 407 -12.82 -3.98 8.12
CA ASP A 407 -12.97 -3.28 9.39
C ASP A 407 -14.21 -3.76 10.18
N ALA A 408 -15.35 -3.99 9.52
CA ALA A 408 -16.54 -4.60 10.12
C ALA A 408 -16.28 -6.01 10.67
N VAL A 409 -15.48 -6.84 9.99
CA VAL A 409 -15.06 -8.17 10.49
C VAL A 409 -14.26 -8.05 11.80
N ASN A 410 -13.32 -7.10 11.86
CA ASN A 410 -12.52 -6.87 13.08
C ASN A 410 -13.39 -6.33 14.23
N ASN A 411 -14.38 -5.49 13.93
CA ASN A 411 -15.36 -5.03 14.93
C ASN A 411 -16.25 -6.17 15.44
N ALA A 412 -16.76 -7.04 14.56
CA ALA A 412 -17.59 -8.18 14.95
C ALA A 412 -16.85 -9.15 15.91
N ALA A 413 -15.53 -9.31 15.74
CA ALA A 413 -14.68 -10.07 16.66
C ALA A 413 -14.42 -9.35 18.00
N GLY A 414 -14.74 -8.05 18.10
CA GLY A 414 -14.48 -7.19 19.26
C GLY A 414 -13.12 -6.46 19.23
N TYR A 415 -12.34 -6.57 18.15
CA TYR A 415 -10.96 -6.08 18.09
C TYR A 415 -10.86 -4.56 17.85
N GLY A 416 -11.76 -3.98 17.05
CA GLY A 416 -11.66 -2.56 16.64
C GLY A 416 -12.03 -1.51 17.71
N PHE A 417 -12.21 -1.89 18.98
CA PHE A 417 -12.52 -0.96 20.07
C PHE A 417 -11.35 0.00 20.37
N SER A 418 -11.60 1.31 20.37
CA SER A 418 -10.58 2.35 20.56
C SER A 418 -10.68 3.13 21.87
N GLY A 419 -11.81 3.07 22.57
CA GLY A 419 -12.04 3.79 23.83
C GLY A 419 -13.44 4.39 23.91
N VAL A 420 -13.57 5.52 24.60
CA VAL A 420 -14.81 6.31 24.68
C VAL A 420 -14.57 7.79 24.37
N ASP A 421 -15.60 8.49 23.92
CA ASP A 421 -15.60 9.96 23.82
C ASP A 421 -15.88 10.65 25.17
N ASP A 422 -15.85 11.98 25.16
CA ASP A 422 -16.17 12.84 26.32
C ASP A 422 -17.63 12.66 26.80
N GLN A 423 -18.52 12.15 25.92
CA GLN A 423 -19.92 11.87 26.20
C GLN A 423 -20.13 10.46 26.80
N GLY A 424 -19.13 9.58 26.73
CA GLY A 424 -19.13 8.21 27.22
C GLY A 424 -19.53 7.13 26.19
N ASN A 425 -19.69 7.48 24.92
CA ASN A 425 -20.02 6.52 23.86
C ASN A 425 -18.79 5.69 23.47
N PHE A 426 -19.00 4.40 23.18
CA PHE A 426 -17.92 3.49 22.77
C PHE A 426 -17.50 3.71 21.31
N HIS A 427 -16.20 3.96 21.10
CA HIS A 427 -15.60 4.08 19.77
C HIS A 427 -15.06 2.75 19.25
N TRP A 428 -15.25 2.55 17.94
CA TRP A 428 -14.99 1.31 17.21
C TRP A 428 -14.20 1.57 15.92
N ASP A 429 -13.18 2.42 16.02
CA ASP A 429 -12.36 2.93 14.91
C ASP A 429 -10.85 2.67 15.09
N LEU A 430 -10.43 1.85 16.07
CA LEU A 430 -9.01 1.54 16.34
C LEU A 430 -8.25 1.09 15.07
N LEU A 431 -8.96 0.34 14.23
CA LEU A 431 -8.43 -0.33 13.04
C LEU A 431 -9.01 0.27 11.74
N SER A 432 -9.82 1.32 11.83
CA SER A 432 -10.44 1.92 10.64
C SER A 432 -9.38 2.43 9.67
N ASN A 433 -9.49 1.99 8.42
CA ASN A 433 -8.61 2.41 7.33
C ASN A 433 -9.13 3.66 6.61
N LEU A 434 -10.35 4.09 6.90
CA LEU A 434 -11.05 5.18 6.21
C LEU A 434 -11.84 6.03 7.20
N ASN A 435 -11.76 7.34 7.03
CA ASN A 435 -12.76 8.26 7.53
C ASN A 435 -13.38 8.99 6.33
N ILE A 436 -14.44 8.39 5.76
CA ILE A 436 -15.04 8.83 4.50
C ILE A 436 -15.48 10.30 4.56
N TRP A 437 -16.03 10.75 5.70
CA TRP A 437 -16.42 12.14 5.88
C TRP A 437 -15.25 13.10 5.74
N ASN A 438 -14.15 12.85 6.46
CA ASN A 438 -12.94 13.68 6.38
C ASN A 438 -12.22 13.58 5.02
N ILE A 439 -12.39 12.48 4.29
CA ILE A 439 -11.89 12.33 2.91
C ILE A 439 -12.68 13.22 1.96
N GLU A 440 -14.02 13.10 1.95
CA GLU A 440 -14.86 13.89 1.01
C GLU A 440 -14.94 15.37 1.37
N THR A 441 -14.63 15.77 2.61
CA THR A 441 -14.62 17.17 3.09
C THR A 441 -13.21 17.76 3.29
N ALA A 442 -12.16 17.09 2.79
CA ALA A 442 -10.77 17.48 3.04
C ALA A 442 -10.42 18.90 2.52
N THR A 443 -10.08 19.83 3.42
CA THR A 443 -9.61 21.20 3.08
C THR A 443 -8.08 21.30 2.91
N SER A 444 -7.38 20.17 2.84
CA SER A 444 -5.95 20.13 2.50
C SER A 444 -5.50 18.73 2.08
N PHE A 445 -4.47 18.67 1.24
CA PHE A 445 -3.88 17.40 0.79
C PHE A 445 -3.40 16.51 1.95
N LYS A 446 -2.88 17.14 3.02
CA LYS A 446 -2.51 16.46 4.28
C LYS A 446 -3.73 15.79 4.94
N MET A 447 -4.83 16.53 5.10
CA MET A 447 -6.06 16.01 5.70
C MET A 447 -6.63 14.82 4.91
N TYR A 448 -6.60 14.88 3.58
CA TYR A 448 -7.04 13.76 2.74
C TYR A 448 -6.19 12.50 3.01
N ILE A 449 -4.86 12.63 2.94
CA ILE A 449 -3.94 11.49 3.13
C ILE A 449 -4.03 10.91 4.55
N GLU A 450 -4.17 11.73 5.59
CA GLU A 450 -4.28 11.25 6.97
C GLU A 450 -5.59 10.49 7.26
N ASN A 451 -6.60 10.59 6.38
CA ASN A 451 -7.88 9.89 6.52
C ASN A 451 -8.08 8.76 5.47
N TRP A 452 -7.16 8.61 4.50
CA TRP A 452 -7.17 7.58 3.47
C TRP A 452 -6.12 6.49 3.76
N ASN A 453 -6.56 5.23 3.90
CA ASN A 453 -5.70 4.09 4.25
C ASN A 453 -4.89 4.35 5.53
N ILE A 454 -5.61 4.75 6.59
CA ILE A 454 -5.07 5.32 7.85
C ILE A 454 -3.98 4.43 8.45
N GLN A 455 -4.17 3.10 8.48
CA GLN A 455 -3.18 2.20 9.08
C GLN A 455 -1.91 2.05 8.23
N THR A 456 -2.03 2.16 6.90
CA THR A 456 -0.86 2.26 6.01
C THR A 456 -0.11 3.56 6.21
N ALA A 457 -0.81 4.69 6.37
CA ALA A 457 -0.19 5.98 6.68
C ALA A 457 0.53 5.94 8.04
N ALA A 458 -0.07 5.29 9.05
CA ALA A 458 0.53 5.08 10.36
C ALA A 458 1.77 4.16 10.31
N TRP A 459 1.73 3.07 9.53
CA TRP A 459 2.90 2.23 9.26
C TRP A 459 4.04 3.03 8.60
N LEU A 460 3.75 3.69 7.48
CA LEU A 460 4.69 4.55 6.75
C LEU A 460 5.34 5.61 7.66
N LYS A 461 4.54 6.21 8.56
CA LYS A 461 5.06 7.14 9.57
C LYS A 461 6.07 6.48 10.51
N ARG A 462 5.70 5.34 11.10
CA ARG A 462 6.48 4.61 12.13
C ARG A 462 7.74 3.95 11.61
N VAL A 463 7.75 3.43 10.39
CA VAL A 463 8.92 2.73 9.81
C VAL A 463 9.81 3.65 8.97
N CYS A 464 9.27 4.74 8.43
CA CYS A 464 10.02 5.66 7.55
C CYS A 464 10.00 7.11 8.05
N TYR A 465 8.85 7.81 8.06
CA TYR A 465 8.82 9.28 8.27
C TYR A 465 9.49 9.77 9.56
N ASP A 466 9.29 9.06 10.67
CA ASP A 466 9.85 9.42 11.97
C ASP A 466 11.31 8.99 12.15
N ARG A 467 11.83 8.13 11.26
CA ARG A 467 13.19 7.54 11.32
C ARG A 467 14.11 8.04 10.20
N ALA A 468 13.54 8.63 9.16
CA ALA A 468 14.27 9.17 8.02
C ALA A 468 15.15 10.37 8.46
N PRO A 469 16.49 10.29 8.32
CA PRO A 469 17.39 11.36 8.75
C PRO A 469 17.22 12.63 7.88
N TRP A 470 16.91 12.46 6.60
CA TRP A 470 16.75 13.55 5.63
C TRP A 470 15.53 13.30 4.74
N TYR A 471 14.97 14.39 4.20
CA TYR A 471 13.79 14.39 3.31
C TYR A 471 12.66 13.40 3.69
N PRO A 472 12.18 13.38 4.95
CA PRO A 472 11.27 12.34 5.46
C PRO A 472 9.97 12.23 4.67
N THR A 473 9.46 13.35 4.12
CA THR A 473 8.31 13.32 3.20
C THR A 473 8.64 12.51 1.95
N ALA A 474 9.73 12.83 1.24
CA ALA A 474 10.06 12.22 -0.04
C ALA A 474 10.33 10.72 0.11
N LEU A 475 11.14 10.32 1.09
CA LEU A 475 11.42 8.90 1.37
C LEU A 475 10.15 8.12 1.71
N THR A 476 9.20 8.73 2.42
CA THR A 476 7.92 8.07 2.76
C THR A 476 7.03 7.85 1.53
N PHE A 477 6.97 8.83 0.62
CA PHE A 477 6.25 8.68 -0.65
C PHE A 477 6.92 7.65 -1.58
N ILE A 478 8.25 7.62 -1.64
CA ILE A 478 9.00 6.61 -2.42
C ILE A 478 8.78 5.20 -1.84
N LEU A 479 8.82 5.02 -0.52
CA LEU A 479 8.50 3.75 0.13
C LEU A 479 7.05 3.31 -0.17
N SER A 480 6.11 4.25 -0.15
CA SER A 480 4.73 3.99 -0.56
C SER A 480 4.64 3.50 -2.00
N ALA A 481 5.41 4.07 -2.95
CA ALA A 481 5.45 3.59 -4.33
C ALA A 481 5.97 2.14 -4.42
N LEU A 482 7.12 1.86 -3.80
CA LEU A 482 7.74 0.52 -3.77
C LEU A 482 6.80 -0.54 -3.18
N TRP A 483 6.05 -0.19 -2.12
CA TRP A 483 5.09 -1.10 -1.48
C TRP A 483 3.90 -1.44 -2.38
N HIS A 484 3.37 -0.46 -3.12
CA HIS A 484 2.31 -0.71 -4.11
C HIS A 484 2.81 -1.52 -5.32
N GLY A 485 4.07 -1.33 -5.72
CA GLY A 485 4.77 -2.24 -6.64
C GLY A 485 5.58 -1.51 -7.71
N VAL A 486 5.84 -2.21 -8.81
CA VAL A 486 6.73 -1.74 -9.89
C VAL A 486 6.00 -1.10 -11.09
N TYR A 487 4.68 -0.94 -11.03
CA TYR A 487 3.91 -0.24 -12.07
C TYR A 487 4.25 1.27 -12.10
N PRO A 488 4.65 1.84 -13.26
CA PRO A 488 5.06 3.23 -13.37
C PRO A 488 4.05 4.26 -12.85
N GLY A 489 2.74 3.98 -12.98
CA GLY A 489 1.67 4.84 -12.48
C GLY A 489 1.75 5.13 -10.99
N TYR A 490 2.24 4.18 -10.18
CA TYR A 490 2.47 4.41 -8.75
C TYR A 490 3.53 5.48 -8.52
N TYR A 491 4.68 5.40 -9.21
CA TYR A 491 5.77 6.36 -9.07
C TYR A 491 5.33 7.76 -9.49
N PHE A 492 4.59 7.90 -10.60
CA PHE A 492 4.02 9.18 -11.00
C PHE A 492 3.08 9.77 -9.93
N THR A 493 2.20 8.96 -9.35
CA THR A 493 1.31 9.40 -8.27
C THR A 493 2.08 9.82 -7.02
N PHE A 494 3.01 9.01 -6.53
CA PHE A 494 3.71 9.33 -5.28
C PHE A 494 4.72 10.47 -5.43
N VAL A 495 5.42 10.60 -6.57
CA VAL A 495 6.28 11.76 -6.86
C VAL A 495 5.45 13.05 -6.98
N THR A 496 4.30 13.00 -7.67
CA THR A 496 3.37 14.14 -7.72
C THR A 496 2.83 14.46 -6.32
N GLY A 497 2.55 13.45 -5.50
CA GLY A 497 2.13 13.59 -4.12
C GLY A 497 3.14 14.29 -3.20
N ILE A 498 4.45 14.13 -3.42
CA ILE A 498 5.49 14.92 -2.73
C ILE A 498 5.29 16.40 -3.03
N LEU A 499 5.18 16.75 -4.31
CA LEU A 499 5.02 18.12 -4.78
C LEU A 499 3.74 18.77 -4.24
N MET A 500 2.59 18.08 -4.36
CA MET A 500 1.31 18.55 -3.81
C MET A 500 1.36 18.72 -2.28
N THR A 501 2.00 17.79 -1.55
CA THR A 501 2.12 17.87 -0.09
C THR A 501 2.92 19.10 0.34
N LEU A 502 4.00 19.42 -0.38
CA LEU A 502 4.82 20.59 -0.08
C LEU A 502 4.07 21.89 -0.43
N ALA A 503 3.48 21.99 -1.63
CA ALA A 503 2.76 23.19 -2.06
C ALA A 503 1.52 23.46 -1.20
N SER A 504 0.71 22.44 -0.90
CA SER A 504 -0.46 22.56 -0.01
C SER A 504 -0.06 23.03 1.39
N ARG A 505 1.10 22.59 1.90
CA ARG A 505 1.64 23.05 3.19
C ARG A 505 2.12 24.51 3.11
N ALA A 506 2.82 24.90 2.05
CA ALA A 506 3.29 26.28 1.85
C ALA A 506 2.10 27.26 1.81
N VAL A 507 1.05 26.96 1.04
CA VAL A 507 -0.19 27.74 0.99
C VAL A 507 -0.85 27.82 2.38
N ARG A 508 -1.06 26.68 3.05
CA ARG A 508 -1.76 26.65 4.34
C ARG A 508 -0.99 27.37 5.45
N ASN A 509 0.34 27.38 5.42
CA ASN A 509 1.18 28.08 6.38
C ASN A 509 1.25 29.60 6.15
N ASN A 510 1.13 30.05 4.90
CA ASN A 510 1.29 31.47 4.54
C ASN A 510 -0.03 32.23 4.41
N TYR A 511 -1.15 31.55 4.13
CA TYR A 511 -2.43 32.23 3.89
C TYR A 511 -3.52 31.94 4.90
N ARG A 512 -3.55 30.75 5.54
CA ARG A 512 -4.74 30.31 6.30
C ARG A 512 -5.17 31.30 7.38
N HIS A 513 -4.23 31.92 8.10
CA HIS A 513 -4.55 32.81 9.23
C HIS A 513 -5.34 34.04 8.81
N TYR A 514 -5.13 34.60 7.61
CA TYR A 514 -5.91 35.73 7.10
C TYR A 514 -7.41 35.42 6.95
N PHE A 515 -7.76 34.14 6.78
CA PHE A 515 -9.15 33.70 6.58
C PHE A 515 -9.85 33.23 7.86
N LEU A 516 -9.18 33.28 9.03
CA LEU A 516 -9.78 32.83 10.29
C LEU A 516 -10.49 33.95 11.07
N SER A 517 -10.35 35.21 10.65
CA SER A 517 -10.85 36.39 11.38
C SER A 517 -12.38 36.47 11.48
N SER A 518 -13.13 35.81 10.60
CA SER A 518 -14.60 35.78 10.66
C SER A 518 -15.17 34.44 10.16
N LYS A 519 -16.36 34.07 10.66
CA LYS A 519 -17.05 32.83 10.24
C LYS A 519 -17.30 32.78 8.72
N PRO A 520 -17.81 33.83 8.04
CA PRO A 520 -18.03 33.77 6.59
C PRO A 520 -16.74 33.61 5.79
N LEU A 521 -15.67 34.32 6.18
CA LEU A 521 -14.38 34.27 5.49
C LEU A 521 -13.73 32.88 5.63
N LYS A 522 -13.86 32.25 6.81
CA LYS A 522 -13.44 30.87 7.03
C LYS A 522 -14.23 29.89 6.15
N VAL A 523 -15.55 30.06 6.03
CA VAL A 523 -16.40 29.20 5.18
C VAL A 523 -16.00 29.31 3.71
N ILE A 524 -15.76 30.53 3.20
CA ILE A 524 -15.27 30.73 1.83
C ILE A 524 -13.92 30.03 1.63
N TYR A 525 -12.97 30.20 2.56
CA TYR A 525 -11.67 29.53 2.52
C TYR A 525 -11.81 28.00 2.54
N ASP A 526 -12.66 27.45 3.39
CA ASP A 526 -12.87 26.00 3.49
C ASP A 526 -13.50 25.44 2.20
N ILE A 527 -14.48 26.12 1.59
CA ILE A 527 -15.07 25.72 0.29
C ILE A 527 -14.02 25.75 -0.84
N VAL A 528 -13.26 26.84 -0.96
CA VAL A 528 -12.24 26.99 -2.01
C VAL A 528 -11.12 25.96 -1.84
N THR A 529 -10.61 25.78 -0.61
CA THR A 529 -9.53 24.83 -0.34
C THR A 529 -9.99 23.38 -0.39
N TRP A 530 -11.25 23.08 -0.09
CA TRP A 530 -11.88 21.80 -0.37
C TRP A 530 -11.86 21.49 -1.87
N PHE A 531 -12.43 22.38 -2.70
CA PHE A 531 -12.52 22.18 -4.15
C PHE A 531 -11.14 21.97 -4.79
N VAL A 532 -10.16 22.83 -4.45
CA VAL A 532 -8.78 22.72 -4.92
C VAL A 532 -8.10 21.44 -4.41
N THR A 533 -8.35 21.03 -3.16
CA THR A 533 -7.80 19.77 -2.62
C THR A 533 -8.34 18.56 -3.38
N GLN A 534 -9.65 18.49 -3.61
CA GLN A 534 -10.27 17.38 -4.33
C GLN A 534 -9.73 17.26 -5.76
N LEU A 535 -9.59 18.38 -6.48
CA LEU A 535 -8.97 18.39 -7.81
C LEU A 535 -7.49 17.97 -7.79
N ALA A 536 -6.71 18.46 -6.82
CA ALA A 536 -5.30 18.11 -6.67
C ALA A 536 -5.11 16.62 -6.36
N VAL A 537 -5.98 16.03 -5.54
CA VAL A 537 -5.99 14.58 -5.29
C VAL A 537 -6.38 13.80 -6.53
N CYS A 538 -7.46 14.16 -7.24
CA CYS A 538 -7.88 13.49 -8.47
C CYS A 538 -6.75 13.48 -9.52
N TYR A 539 -6.10 14.63 -9.73
CA TYR A 539 -4.95 14.77 -10.61
C TYR A 539 -3.75 13.92 -10.18
N THR A 540 -3.48 13.84 -8.88
CA THR A 540 -2.37 13.07 -8.32
C THR A 540 -2.60 11.57 -8.40
N VAL A 541 -3.84 11.11 -8.22
CA VAL A 541 -4.19 9.68 -8.10
C VAL A 541 -4.54 9.04 -9.46
N ALA A 542 -4.91 9.81 -10.48
CA ALA A 542 -5.22 9.23 -11.80
C ALA A 542 -4.11 8.31 -12.39
N PRO A 543 -2.79 8.61 -12.29
CA PRO A 543 -1.73 7.68 -12.70
C PRO A 543 -1.77 6.32 -11.97
N PHE A 544 -2.06 6.32 -10.67
CA PHE A 544 -2.22 5.10 -9.87
C PHE A 544 -3.32 4.19 -10.41
N VAL A 545 -4.41 4.78 -10.94
CA VAL A 545 -5.52 4.01 -11.53
C VAL A 545 -5.17 3.52 -12.93
N MET A 546 -4.36 4.26 -13.70
CA MET A 546 -3.96 3.91 -15.07
C MET A 546 -2.74 2.98 -15.16
N LEU A 547 -1.93 2.87 -14.10
CA LEU A 547 -0.74 2.01 -13.93
C LEU A 547 0.43 2.22 -14.91
N ALA A 548 0.22 2.81 -16.09
CA ALA A 548 1.17 2.84 -17.20
C ALA A 548 1.69 4.26 -17.54
N VAL A 549 2.87 4.32 -18.18
CA VAL A 549 3.55 5.59 -18.55
C VAL A 549 2.77 6.38 -19.58
N GLU A 550 2.44 5.76 -20.72
CA GLU A 550 1.82 6.44 -21.86
C GLU A 550 0.51 7.16 -21.51
N PRO A 551 -0.52 6.51 -20.91
CA PRO A 551 -1.75 7.20 -20.54
C PRO A 551 -1.50 8.27 -19.46
N THR A 552 -0.56 8.07 -18.55
CA THR A 552 -0.18 9.07 -17.55
C THR A 552 0.38 10.34 -18.21
N ILE A 553 1.34 10.19 -19.13
CA ILE A 553 1.91 11.33 -19.85
C ILE A 553 0.88 12.00 -20.77
N LYS A 554 -0.03 11.22 -21.38
CA LYS A 554 -1.12 11.74 -22.20
C LYS A 554 -2.11 12.57 -21.38
N LEU A 555 -2.49 12.11 -20.19
CA LEU A 555 -3.29 12.86 -19.23
C LEU A 555 -2.60 14.15 -18.79
N TYR A 556 -1.32 14.09 -18.41
CA TYR A 556 -0.61 15.29 -17.97
C TYR A 556 -0.47 16.33 -19.08
N LYS A 557 -0.22 15.90 -20.32
CA LYS A 557 -0.22 16.76 -21.51
C LYS A 557 -1.59 17.38 -21.80
N SER A 558 -2.68 16.59 -21.80
CA SER A 558 -4.03 17.13 -22.04
C SER A 558 -4.49 18.10 -20.95
N MET A 559 -3.92 17.96 -19.76
CA MET A 559 -4.13 18.84 -18.60
C MET A 559 -3.04 19.91 -18.46
N TYR A 560 -2.19 20.15 -19.48
CA TYR A 560 -1.12 21.15 -19.52
C TYR A 560 -0.16 21.17 -18.31
N PHE A 561 0.02 20.03 -17.63
CA PHE A 561 0.78 19.92 -16.37
C PHE A 561 0.33 20.92 -15.28
N HIS A 562 -0.91 21.43 -15.32
CA HIS A 562 -1.33 22.62 -14.57
C HIS A 562 -1.06 22.53 -13.05
N MET A 563 -1.34 21.39 -12.41
CA MET A 563 -1.06 21.22 -10.98
C MET A 563 0.44 21.16 -10.67
N HIS A 564 1.27 20.54 -11.52
CA HIS A 564 2.73 20.55 -11.33
C HIS A 564 3.28 21.96 -11.45
N VAL A 565 2.89 22.69 -12.51
CA VAL A 565 3.31 24.09 -12.74
C VAL A 565 2.88 24.99 -11.59
N LEU A 566 1.60 24.93 -11.20
CA LEU A 566 1.06 25.69 -10.06
C LEU A 566 1.81 25.37 -8.76
N SER A 567 2.07 24.09 -8.48
CA SER A 567 2.75 23.68 -7.26
C SER A 567 4.22 24.12 -7.22
N LEU A 568 4.92 24.08 -8.37
CA LEU A 568 6.29 24.59 -8.48
C LEU A 568 6.33 26.11 -8.28
N LEU A 569 5.43 26.86 -8.92
CA LEU A 569 5.32 28.31 -8.73
C LEU A 569 5.04 28.68 -7.26
N LEU A 570 4.11 27.98 -6.61
CA LEU A 570 3.81 28.19 -5.19
C LEU A 570 5.02 27.89 -4.28
N LEU A 571 5.87 26.92 -4.62
CA LEU A 571 7.07 26.58 -3.85
C LEU A 571 8.26 27.52 -4.12
N LEU A 572 8.29 28.18 -5.29
CA LEU A 572 9.28 29.20 -5.62
C LEU A 572 8.93 30.56 -4.99
N VAL A 573 7.64 30.91 -4.92
CA VAL A 573 7.17 32.23 -4.46
C VAL A 573 6.91 32.27 -2.95
N LEU A 574 6.40 31.20 -2.34
CA LEU A 574 6.01 31.23 -0.92
C LEU A 574 7.17 30.80 -0.01
N PRO A 575 7.42 31.51 1.11
CA PRO A 575 8.46 31.12 2.04
C PRO A 575 8.11 29.80 2.73
N ILE A 576 8.97 28.80 2.54
CA ILE A 576 8.87 27.49 3.16
C ILE A 576 9.67 27.53 4.46
N LYS A 577 9.00 27.73 5.60
CA LYS A 577 9.66 27.61 6.91
C LYS A 577 10.30 26.21 7.05
N PRO A 578 11.62 26.10 7.28
CA PRO A 578 12.23 24.83 7.64
C PRO A 578 11.53 24.24 8.86
N ARG A 579 11.29 22.94 8.84
CA ARG A 579 10.78 22.23 10.02
C ARG A 579 11.98 21.65 10.75
N ASP A 580 12.66 22.50 11.52
CA ASP A 580 13.94 22.18 12.16
C ASP A 580 13.89 20.81 12.86
N HIS A 581 14.91 19.99 12.63
CA HIS A 581 15.09 18.73 13.35
C HIS A 581 15.19 18.98 14.86
N THR A 582 15.85 20.07 15.25
CA THR A 582 15.95 20.58 16.62
C THR A 582 14.58 20.81 17.26
N MET A 583 13.62 21.37 16.53
CA MET A 583 12.24 21.55 17.02
C MET A 583 11.54 20.21 17.27
N ARG A 584 11.81 19.15 16.49
CA ARG A 584 11.25 17.81 16.78
C ARG A 584 11.84 17.21 18.06
N GLN A 585 13.14 17.34 18.26
CA GLN A 585 13.81 16.87 19.48
C GLN A 585 13.30 17.62 20.72
N LEU A 586 13.22 18.95 20.65
CA LEU A 586 12.66 19.80 21.71
C LEU A 586 11.19 19.45 22.00
N GLN A 587 10.35 19.28 20.98
CA GLN A 587 8.93 18.99 21.19
C GLN A 587 8.71 17.57 21.75
N ASN A 588 9.57 16.62 21.41
CA ASN A 588 9.61 15.30 22.06
C ASN A 588 10.07 15.39 23.53
N GLN A 589 11.12 16.17 23.84
CA GLN A 589 11.59 16.39 25.22
C GLN A 589 10.56 17.12 26.10
N VAL A 590 9.90 18.16 25.60
CA VAL A 590 8.83 18.88 26.32
C VAL A 590 7.65 17.94 26.61
N THR A 591 7.29 17.07 25.66
CA THR A 591 6.24 16.06 25.88
C THR A 591 6.68 15.04 26.93
N HIS A 592 7.93 14.58 26.88
CA HIS A 592 8.50 13.65 27.86
C HIS A 592 8.50 14.24 29.29
N ASN A 593 8.95 15.49 29.46
CA ASN A 593 8.99 16.17 30.76
C ASN A 593 7.58 16.46 31.30
N SER A 594 6.62 16.79 30.43
CA SER A 594 5.21 16.97 30.83
C SER A 594 4.57 15.67 31.33
N VAL A 595 4.91 14.52 30.71
CA VAL A 595 4.46 13.19 31.17
C VAL A 595 5.16 12.79 32.48
N LYS A 596 6.44 13.14 32.67
CA LYS A 596 7.19 12.84 33.89
C LYS A 596 6.65 13.63 35.09
N ASN A 597 6.44 14.94 34.93
CA ASN A 597 5.84 15.82 35.95
C ASN A 597 4.36 15.48 36.28
N LYS A 598 3.70 14.66 35.46
CA LYS A 598 2.35 14.10 35.72
C LYS A 598 2.37 12.72 36.41
N LYS A 599 3.55 12.14 36.65
CA LYS A 599 3.74 10.90 37.43
C LYS A 599 4.40 11.15 38.79
N GLU A 600 5.01 12.31 38.97
CA GLU A 600 5.60 12.79 40.22
C GLU A 600 4.64 13.71 41.02
N LYS A 601 3.36 13.76 40.60
CA LYS A 601 2.22 14.38 41.28
C LYS A 601 1.04 13.41 41.27
#